data_AF-A0A2E5KQ20-F1
#
_entry.id   AF-A0A2E5KQ20-F1
#
_cell.length_a   1.000
_cell.length_b   1.000
_cell.length_c   1.000
_cell.angle_alpha   90.00
_cell.angle_beta   90.00
_cell.angle_gamma   90.00
#
_symmetry.space_group_name_H-M   'P 1'
#
loop_
_entity.id
_entity.type
_entity.pdbx_description
1 polymer ?
#
loop_
_entity_poly.entity_id
_entity_poly.type
_entity_poly.pdbx_seq_one_letter_code
_entity_poly.pdbx_strand_id
1 'polypeptide(L)'
;MNNNENSNNNTNDTNTMSNYVSLANPNYIAWSKLAAIHGPNSMLVKNPADPSVRAWVRRMQWLKSTGKLNMMEIQTLNRQGFDWKFGFVKEDMAEKLTVKIDLPKKPGVVRKPRKPSVNHDKAIAALVAENINRSWIEIRESGDSFAKMCVNLVAAHKRGSLTQAQIETLNSVAFIWNWREVSKNLEFDKRIAQCEEVAKLHGEAYLTRSTAKALGKSELFNWQVNIRTAARRAEIRPDQIEKLIGLGVMVQRGDRGFEKLHAALKESYDTHGHCNLDTSSKHYPALLKARRDYLAGALDASRKAKLDAVAFDPHWTPLAASLEKHMDAAVNYWCDHEGSLEGFGLTGNHQQSLRYHYAQGQLSSDQVRTLEAMGFKWRDRAERRDIYGMVSDLLAFKEKHGHMVVPATDELGNTVNYLRSKFNRGDMPENEVAILTAIGFSFDGREARRNRAA
;
A
#
# COMPACT_ATOMS: atom_id res chain seq x y z
N MET A 1 29.19 9.53 32.02
CA MET A 1 29.31 8.25 31.29
C MET A 1 27.99 7.95 30.62
N ASN A 2 28.09 7.56 29.35
CA ASN A 2 27.06 7.13 28.41
C ASN A 2 25.96 6.20 28.94
N ASN A 3 24.73 6.38 28.42
CA ASN A 3 23.91 5.43 27.63
C ASN A 3 22.42 5.75 27.84
N ASN A 4 21.67 6.26 26.85
CA ASN A 4 21.08 5.54 25.71
C ASN A 4 19.98 4.56 26.12
N GLU A 5 18.72 5.03 26.14
CA GLU A 5 17.55 4.18 25.89
C GLU A 5 16.65 4.82 24.85
N ASN A 6 16.60 4.11 23.74
CA ASN A 6 15.85 4.35 22.53
C ASN A 6 14.48 3.68 22.72
N SER A 7 13.42 4.46 22.87
CA SER A 7 12.06 3.91 22.81
C SER A 7 11.37 4.38 21.54
N ASN A 8 11.35 3.45 20.58
CA ASN A 8 10.43 3.45 19.46
C ASN A 8 8.99 3.56 19.98
N ASN A 9 8.28 4.61 19.57
CA ASN A 9 6.83 4.53 19.44
C ASN A 9 6.41 4.87 18.01
N ASN A 10 5.84 3.82 17.42
CA ASN A 10 5.17 3.68 16.16
C ASN A 10 3.92 4.57 16.11
N THR A 11 3.56 5.16 14.97
CA THR A 11 2.17 5.34 14.50
C THR A 11 2.15 5.97 13.11
N ASN A 12 1.64 5.19 12.17
CA ASN A 12 0.98 5.70 10.97
C ASN A 12 -0.20 6.58 11.42
N ASP A 13 -0.12 7.87 11.14
CA ASP A 13 -1.25 8.76 10.84
C ASP A 13 -0.69 10.16 10.71
N THR A 14 -0.67 10.71 9.50
CA THR A 14 -0.33 12.13 9.29
C THR A 14 -0.80 12.55 7.90
N ASN A 15 -2.12 12.76 7.75
CA ASN A 15 -2.61 13.93 7.00
C ASN A 15 -2.44 15.19 7.89
N THR A 16 -1.23 15.35 8.44
CA THR A 16 -0.85 16.49 9.25
C THR A 16 -0.33 17.50 8.26
N MET A 17 -0.93 18.70 8.24
CA MET A 17 -0.41 19.82 7.49
C MET A 17 1.06 20.00 7.83
N SER A 18 1.92 19.54 6.92
CA SER A 18 3.34 19.81 6.89
C SER A 18 3.53 21.32 6.97
N ASN A 19 4.16 21.79 8.05
CA ASN A 19 4.24 23.20 8.42
C ASN A 19 5.68 23.74 8.21
N TYR A 20 6.39 23.24 7.19
CA TYR A 20 7.80 23.58 6.96
C TYR A 20 7.96 24.96 6.32
N VAL A 21 6.97 25.40 5.56
CA VAL A 21 6.92 26.69 4.85
C VAL A 21 5.80 27.55 5.44
N SER A 22 5.95 27.94 6.70
CA SER A 22 4.99 28.82 7.39
C SER A 22 5.69 29.92 8.16
N LEU A 23 4.96 31.01 8.43
CA LEU A 23 5.43 32.12 9.26
C LEU A 23 5.67 31.73 10.73
N ALA A 24 5.33 30.49 11.13
CA ALA A 24 5.71 29.94 12.42
C ALA A 24 7.10 29.26 12.40
N ASN A 25 7.68 29.02 11.22
CA ASN A 25 9.00 28.39 11.09
C ASN A 25 10.11 29.46 10.99
N PRO A 26 10.97 29.60 12.02
CA PRO A 26 11.99 30.65 12.06
C PRO A 26 13.04 30.49 10.96
N ASN A 27 13.33 29.25 10.51
CA ASN A 27 14.30 29.01 9.44
C ASN A 27 13.75 29.39 8.06
N TYR A 28 12.43 29.20 7.84
CA TYR A 28 11.77 29.68 6.62
C TYR A 28 11.74 31.20 6.56
N ILE A 29 11.42 31.88 7.66
CA ILE A 29 11.44 33.35 7.74
C ILE A 29 12.86 33.88 7.48
N ALA A 30 13.87 33.28 8.11
CA ALA A 30 15.26 33.68 7.92
C ALA A 30 15.72 33.48 6.47
N TRP A 31 15.38 32.34 5.85
CA TRP A 31 15.66 32.09 4.44
C TRP A 31 14.92 33.06 3.51
N SER A 32 13.63 33.31 3.74
CA SER A 32 12.79 34.21 2.93
C SER A 32 13.30 35.65 2.98
N LYS A 33 13.74 36.12 4.15
CA LYS A 33 14.40 37.44 4.30
C LYS A 33 15.71 37.51 3.52
N LEU A 34 16.54 36.47 3.59
CA LEU A 34 17.78 36.41 2.80
C LEU A 34 17.50 36.43 1.30
N ALA A 35 16.47 35.69 0.84
CA ALA A 35 16.04 35.66 -0.55
C ALA A 35 15.50 37.02 -1.03
N ALA A 36 14.79 37.75 -0.17
CA ALA A 36 14.28 39.09 -0.47
C ALA A 36 15.41 40.14 -0.58
N ILE A 37 16.46 40.03 0.24
CA ILE A 37 17.57 41.00 0.27
C ILE A 37 18.58 40.74 -0.86
N HIS A 38 18.94 39.48 -1.11
CA HIS A 38 20.04 39.14 -2.01
C HIS A 38 19.59 38.51 -3.34
N GLY A 39 18.29 38.27 -3.50
CA GLY A 39 17.74 37.54 -4.62
C GLY A 39 17.84 36.02 -4.44
N PRO A 40 16.85 35.26 -4.95
CA PRO A 40 16.71 33.82 -4.71
C PRO A 40 17.91 32.97 -5.15
N ASN A 41 18.65 33.43 -6.17
CA ASN A 41 19.79 32.73 -6.74
C ASN A 41 21.15 33.13 -6.12
N SER A 42 21.16 34.01 -5.11
CA SER A 42 22.40 34.43 -4.45
C SER A 42 23.05 33.31 -3.64
N MET A 43 24.38 33.27 -3.64
CA MET A 43 25.18 32.33 -2.84
C MET A 43 24.87 32.41 -1.34
N LEU A 44 24.46 33.59 -0.84
CA LEU A 44 24.06 33.81 0.55
C LEU A 44 22.72 33.14 0.89
N VAL A 45 21.91 32.83 -0.12
CA VAL A 45 20.61 32.15 -0.01
C VAL A 45 20.77 30.65 -0.26
N LYS A 46 21.65 30.26 -1.20
CA LYS A 46 22.00 28.86 -1.50
C LYS A 46 22.82 28.19 -0.38
N ASN A 47 23.66 28.97 0.31
CA ASN A 47 24.46 28.50 1.42
C ASN A 47 24.53 29.56 2.54
N PRO A 48 23.44 29.74 3.31
CA PRO A 48 23.40 30.69 4.40
C PRO A 48 24.54 30.46 5.40
N ALA A 49 25.10 31.55 5.94
CA ALA A 49 26.12 31.47 6.98
C ALA A 49 25.58 30.76 8.23
N ASP A 50 24.29 30.97 8.53
CA ASP A 50 23.56 30.30 9.60
C ASP A 50 23.43 28.78 9.33
N PRO A 51 24.02 27.92 10.18
CA PRO A 51 23.95 26.47 10.03
C PRO A 51 22.52 25.89 10.08
N SER A 52 21.62 26.50 10.84
CA SER A 52 20.23 26.04 11.01
C SER A 52 19.41 26.30 9.75
N VAL A 53 19.57 27.50 9.16
CA VAL A 53 18.94 27.86 7.88
C VAL A 53 19.51 27.01 6.73
N ARG A 54 20.82 26.77 6.72
CA ARG A 54 21.47 25.87 5.74
C ARG A 54 20.99 24.43 5.84
N ALA A 55 20.83 23.90 7.06
CA ALA A 55 20.27 22.57 7.28
C ALA A 55 18.82 22.49 6.81
N TRP A 56 18.04 23.55 7.05
CA TRP A 56 16.66 23.66 6.57
C TRP A 56 16.56 23.68 5.04
N VAL A 57 17.40 24.46 4.34
CA VAL A 57 17.46 24.47 2.85
C VAL A 57 17.72 23.06 2.30
N ARG A 58 18.73 22.36 2.83
CA ARG A 58 19.03 20.97 2.42
C ARG A 58 17.88 20.01 2.70
N ARG A 59 17.20 20.19 3.83
CA ARG A 59 16.04 19.38 4.23
C ARG A 59 14.88 19.59 3.24
N MET A 60 14.63 20.82 2.79
CA MET A 60 13.59 21.09 1.79
C MET A 60 13.91 20.44 0.44
N GLN A 61 15.16 20.54 -0.03
CA GLN A 61 15.61 19.89 -1.27
C GLN A 61 15.45 18.36 -1.20
N TRP A 62 15.80 17.75 -0.06
CA TRP A 62 15.62 16.32 0.18
C TRP A 62 14.15 15.89 0.31
N LEU A 63 13.31 16.69 0.97
CA LEU A 63 11.87 16.39 1.09
C LEU A 63 11.18 16.44 -0.28
N LYS A 64 11.57 17.36 -1.16
CA LYS A 64 11.09 17.39 -2.55
C LYS A 64 11.57 16.18 -3.35
N SER A 65 12.85 15.81 -3.25
CA SER A 65 13.38 14.65 -4.00
C SER A 65 12.80 13.31 -3.54
N THR A 66 12.26 13.25 -2.32
CA THR A 66 11.62 12.05 -1.75
C THR A 66 10.09 12.08 -1.83
N GLY A 67 9.49 13.11 -2.43
CA GLY A 67 8.03 13.26 -2.57
C GLY A 67 7.29 13.50 -1.25
N LYS A 68 8.00 13.93 -0.20
CA LYS A 68 7.45 14.12 1.16
C LYS A 68 7.05 15.56 1.47
N LEU A 69 7.29 16.50 0.54
CA LEU A 69 6.93 17.91 0.67
C LEU A 69 5.58 18.16 -0.01
N ASN A 70 4.67 18.89 0.64
CA ASN A 70 3.35 19.16 0.07
C ASN A 70 3.45 20.10 -1.15
N MET A 71 2.54 19.93 -2.12
CA MET A 71 2.45 20.73 -3.34
C MET A 71 2.32 22.24 -3.05
N MET A 72 1.54 22.64 -2.04
CA MET A 72 1.41 24.06 -1.65
C MET A 72 2.72 24.67 -1.14
N GLU A 73 3.53 23.88 -0.41
CA GLU A 73 4.84 24.31 0.10
C GLU A 73 5.84 24.45 -1.06
N ILE A 74 5.80 23.51 -2.03
CA ILE A 74 6.60 23.58 -3.26
C ILE A 74 6.23 24.82 -4.08
N GLN A 75 4.94 25.11 -4.27
CA GLN A 75 4.48 26.28 -5.03
C GLN A 75 4.89 27.60 -4.36
N THR A 76 4.80 27.67 -3.03
CA THR A 76 5.20 28.86 -2.26
C THR A 76 6.70 29.12 -2.40
N LEU A 77 7.52 28.08 -2.28
CA LEU A 77 8.98 28.18 -2.44
C LEU A 77 9.37 28.49 -3.90
N ASN A 78 8.68 27.93 -4.89
CA ASN A 78 8.89 28.27 -6.30
C ASN A 78 8.59 29.75 -6.58
N ARG A 79 7.49 30.29 -6.03
CA ARG A 79 7.13 31.72 -6.16
C ARG A 79 8.21 32.63 -5.57
N GLN A 80 8.89 32.17 -4.52
CA GLN A 80 9.99 32.88 -3.87
C GLN A 80 11.37 32.56 -4.49
N GLY A 81 11.41 31.80 -5.59
CA GLY A 81 12.62 31.47 -6.35
C GLY A 81 13.54 30.45 -5.67
N PHE A 82 13.02 29.59 -4.80
CA PHE A 82 13.83 28.60 -4.07
C PHE A 82 14.61 27.68 -5.01
N ASP A 83 15.93 27.56 -4.79
CA ASP A 83 16.80 26.70 -5.58
C ASP A 83 16.68 25.23 -5.12
N TRP A 84 16.17 24.39 -6.02
CA TRP A 84 16.01 22.96 -5.77
C TRP A 84 17.24 22.13 -6.13
N LYS A 85 18.30 22.74 -6.69
CA LYS A 85 19.51 22.02 -7.09
C LYS A 85 20.28 21.53 -5.86
N PHE A 86 20.59 20.24 -5.85
CA PHE A 86 21.35 19.59 -4.78
C PHE A 86 22.86 19.70 -5.07
N GLY A 87 23.59 20.49 -4.28
CA GLY A 87 25.07 20.55 -4.32
C GLY A 87 25.67 21.84 -4.90
N PHE A 88 26.91 22.12 -4.48
CA PHE A 88 27.69 23.31 -4.85
C PHE A 88 28.15 23.27 -6.32
N VAL A 89 27.96 24.38 -7.05
CA VAL A 89 28.76 24.71 -8.24
C VAL A 89 29.94 25.58 -7.79
N LYS A 90 31.16 25.15 -8.11
CA LYS A 90 32.43 25.81 -7.72
C LYS A 90 32.80 27.03 -8.58
N GLU A 91 32.04 27.32 -9.63
CA GLU A 91 32.49 28.13 -10.76
C GLU A 91 32.49 29.65 -10.52
N ASP A 92 31.64 30.19 -9.63
CA ASP A 92 31.45 31.66 -9.55
C ASP A 92 32.37 32.43 -8.58
N MET A 93 33.37 31.78 -7.97
CA MET A 93 34.33 32.45 -7.07
C MET A 93 35.49 33.14 -7.81
N ALA A 94 35.67 32.90 -9.10
CA ALA A 94 36.86 33.36 -9.84
C ALA A 94 36.80 34.83 -10.29
N GLU A 95 35.62 35.47 -10.36
CA GLU A 95 35.49 36.77 -11.04
C GLU A 95 35.31 38.00 -10.14
N LYS A 96 35.21 37.87 -8.81
CA LYS A 96 35.02 39.05 -7.94
C LYS A 96 35.75 38.92 -6.61
N LEU A 97 37.05 39.21 -6.59
CA LEU A 97 37.77 39.69 -5.39
C LEU A 97 39.20 40.16 -5.73
N THR A 98 39.30 41.26 -6.47
CA THR A 98 40.50 42.12 -6.51
C THR A 98 40.37 43.25 -5.49
N VAL A 99 40.47 42.95 -4.19
CA VAL A 99 40.87 43.95 -3.18
C VAL A 99 41.71 43.25 -2.11
N LYS A 100 43.00 43.56 -2.07
CA LYS A 100 43.94 43.14 -1.02
C LYS A 100 43.60 43.88 0.27
N ILE A 101 43.37 43.14 1.34
CA ILE A 101 43.48 43.68 2.71
C ILE A 101 44.46 42.76 3.45
N ASP A 102 45.62 43.32 3.81
CA ASP A 102 46.65 42.65 4.61
C ASP A 102 46.20 42.58 6.08
N LEU A 103 46.09 41.36 6.60
CA LEU A 103 46.00 41.09 8.04
C LEU A 103 47.08 40.05 8.41
N PRO A 104 47.72 40.19 9.59
CA PRO A 104 48.93 39.45 9.93
C PRO A 104 48.63 37.96 10.14
N LYS A 105 49.39 37.11 9.42
CA LYS A 105 49.28 35.64 9.51
C LYS A 105 49.83 35.15 10.85
N LYS A 106 49.00 34.44 11.63
CA LYS A 106 49.50 33.57 12.72
C LYS A 106 50.45 32.51 12.14
N PRO A 107 51.50 32.09 12.88
CA PRO A 107 52.50 31.15 12.37
C PRO A 107 51.83 29.85 11.92
N GLY A 108 51.87 29.64 10.60
CA GLY A 108 51.24 28.51 9.95
C GLY A 108 51.98 27.23 10.27
N VAL A 109 51.24 26.21 10.70
CA VAL A 109 51.64 24.82 10.47
C VAL A 109 51.92 24.69 8.98
N VAL A 110 53.18 24.48 8.61
CA VAL A 110 53.59 24.19 7.24
C VAL A 110 52.90 22.90 6.83
N ARG A 111 51.72 23.00 6.22
CA ARG A 111 51.14 21.90 5.46
C ARG A 111 52.07 21.71 4.27
N LYS A 112 52.76 20.57 4.25
CA LYS A 112 53.55 20.14 3.09
C LYS A 112 52.71 20.35 1.82
N PRO A 113 53.28 20.88 0.73
CA PRO A 113 52.54 21.03 -0.52
C PRO A 113 51.86 19.70 -0.86
N ARG A 114 50.57 19.74 -1.20
CA ARG A 114 49.86 18.57 -1.73
C ARG A 114 50.67 18.07 -2.91
N LYS A 115 51.04 16.78 -2.88
CA LYS A 115 51.73 16.10 -3.98
C LYS A 115 51.00 16.41 -5.31
N PRO A 116 51.74 16.58 -6.42
CA PRO A 116 51.17 16.91 -7.72
C PRO A 116 50.06 15.92 -8.10
N SER A 117 49.04 16.44 -8.78
CA SER A 117 47.88 15.72 -9.29
C SER A 117 48.29 14.38 -9.87
N VAL A 118 47.62 13.29 -9.45
CA VAL A 118 47.67 12.03 -10.19
C VAL A 118 47.33 12.38 -11.64
N ASN A 119 48.25 12.13 -12.56
CA ASN A 119 48.09 12.47 -13.96
C ASN A 119 47.00 11.57 -14.56
N HIS A 120 45.74 12.01 -14.46
CA HIS A 120 44.56 11.31 -14.95
C HIS A 120 44.55 11.26 -16.49
N ASP A 121 45.26 12.15 -17.17
CA ASP A 121 45.29 12.22 -18.64
C ASP A 121 45.90 10.97 -19.26
N LYS A 122 47.00 10.45 -18.68
CA LYS A 122 47.61 9.20 -19.16
C LYS A 122 46.66 8.00 -18.99
N ALA A 123 45.91 7.97 -17.89
CA ALA A 123 44.94 6.90 -17.63
C ALA A 123 43.72 6.99 -18.55
N ILE A 124 43.23 8.20 -18.81
CA ILE A 124 42.10 8.44 -19.71
C ILE A 124 42.49 8.09 -21.15
N ALA A 125 43.66 8.54 -21.63
CA ALA A 125 44.15 8.23 -22.97
C ALA A 125 44.32 6.72 -23.18
N ALA A 126 44.88 6.01 -22.21
CA ALA A 126 45.04 4.56 -22.26
C ALA A 126 43.69 3.83 -22.32
N LEU A 127 42.70 4.26 -21.53
CA LEU A 127 41.36 3.67 -21.54
C LEU A 127 40.58 3.97 -22.82
N VAL A 128 40.71 5.19 -23.37
CA VAL A 128 40.07 5.58 -24.64
C VAL A 128 40.62 4.73 -25.79
N ALA A 129 41.93 4.50 -25.83
CA ALA A 129 42.54 3.63 -26.84
C ALA A 129 42.09 2.17 -26.69
N GLU A 130 42.00 1.67 -25.46
CA GLU A 130 41.59 0.30 -25.20
C GLU A 130 40.11 0.05 -25.53
N ASN A 131 39.24 1.05 -25.34
CA ASN A 131 37.81 0.95 -25.64
C ASN A 131 37.50 0.78 -27.14
N ILE A 132 38.48 0.98 -28.02
CA ILE A 132 38.35 0.67 -29.46
C ILE A 132 38.33 -0.85 -29.67
N ASN A 133 39.09 -1.59 -28.86
CA ASN A 133 39.28 -3.03 -29.03
C ASN A 133 38.35 -3.86 -28.14
N ARG A 134 37.91 -3.29 -27.01
CA ARG A 134 37.13 -3.97 -25.98
C ARG A 134 36.01 -3.09 -25.51
N SER A 135 34.83 -3.67 -25.32
CA SER A 135 33.75 -2.97 -24.63
C SER A 135 34.15 -2.63 -23.20
N TRP A 136 33.55 -1.57 -22.64
CA TRP A 136 33.75 -1.22 -21.23
C TRP A 136 33.47 -2.40 -20.29
N ILE A 137 32.51 -3.27 -20.63
CA ILE A 137 32.15 -4.45 -19.83
C ILE A 137 33.32 -5.43 -19.78
N GLU A 138 33.92 -5.76 -20.92
CA GLU A 138 35.08 -6.63 -21.00
C GLU A 138 36.29 -6.05 -20.27
N ILE A 139 36.52 -4.74 -20.40
CA ILE A 139 37.58 -4.01 -19.67
C ILE A 139 37.33 -4.10 -18.15
N ARG A 140 36.07 -4.12 -17.71
CA ARG A 140 35.74 -4.18 -16.28
C ARG A 140 35.87 -5.57 -15.70
N GLU A 141 35.47 -6.60 -16.44
CA GLU A 141 35.51 -8.01 -16.03
C GLU A 141 36.92 -8.61 -16.11
N SER A 142 37.84 -8.00 -16.87
CA SER A 142 39.23 -8.45 -17.03
C SER A 142 40.04 -8.58 -15.74
N GLY A 143 39.69 -7.80 -14.71
CA GLY A 143 40.46 -7.70 -13.46
C GLY A 143 41.87 -7.11 -13.61
N ASP A 144 42.23 -6.63 -14.81
CA ASP A 144 43.55 -6.13 -15.14
C ASP A 144 43.78 -4.68 -14.64
N SER A 145 44.87 -4.06 -15.12
CA SER A 145 45.18 -2.68 -14.76
C SER A 145 44.14 -1.67 -15.24
N PHE A 146 43.46 -1.91 -16.37
CA PHE A 146 42.42 -1.02 -16.91
C PHE A 146 41.14 -1.07 -16.07
N ALA A 147 40.75 -2.25 -15.58
CA ALA A 147 39.65 -2.39 -14.62
C ALA A 147 39.87 -1.51 -13.37
N LYS A 148 41.12 -1.48 -12.86
CA LYS A 148 41.50 -0.62 -11.72
C LYS A 148 41.48 0.86 -12.09
N MET A 149 41.88 1.23 -13.31
CA MET A 149 41.81 2.61 -13.80
C MET A 149 40.35 3.11 -13.85
N CYS A 150 39.40 2.30 -14.34
CA CYS A 150 37.97 2.66 -14.35
C CYS A 150 37.45 2.99 -12.94
N VAL A 151 37.76 2.14 -11.94
CA VAL A 151 37.35 2.36 -10.54
C VAL A 151 37.96 3.64 -9.98
N ASN A 152 39.24 3.88 -10.26
CA ASN A 152 39.95 5.07 -9.81
C ASN A 152 39.38 6.36 -10.42
N LEU A 153 39.01 6.33 -11.71
CA LEU A 153 38.39 7.47 -12.39
C LEU A 153 36.98 7.76 -11.86
N VAL A 154 36.15 6.75 -11.60
CA VAL A 154 34.84 6.95 -10.95
C VAL A 154 35.00 7.55 -9.55
N ALA A 155 36.01 7.12 -8.79
CA ALA A 155 36.31 7.71 -7.49
C ALA A 155 36.86 9.14 -7.59
N ALA A 156 37.68 9.43 -8.60
CA ALA A 156 38.19 10.77 -8.91
C ALA A 156 37.04 11.73 -9.27
N HIS A 157 36.12 11.29 -10.12
CA HIS A 157 34.91 12.03 -10.49
C HIS A 157 34.07 12.40 -9.26
N LYS A 158 33.78 11.42 -8.38
CA LYS A 158 33.03 11.65 -7.12
C LYS A 158 33.71 12.62 -6.17
N ARG A 159 35.05 12.69 -6.19
CA ARG A 159 35.84 13.62 -5.37
C ARG A 159 36.00 15.00 -6.02
N GLY A 160 35.48 15.19 -7.24
CA GLY A 160 35.64 16.42 -8.01
C GLY A 160 37.10 16.71 -8.38
N SER A 161 37.90 15.65 -8.61
CA SER A 161 39.32 15.77 -9.00
C SER A 161 39.57 15.59 -10.50
N LEU A 162 38.52 15.40 -11.30
CA LEU A 162 38.59 15.42 -12.76
C LEU A 162 38.19 16.79 -13.29
N THR A 163 38.82 17.22 -14.37
CA THR A 163 38.45 18.44 -15.09
C THR A 163 37.23 18.19 -15.98
N GLN A 164 36.55 19.25 -16.39
CA GLN A 164 35.38 19.16 -17.28
C GLN A 164 35.75 18.53 -18.64
N ALA A 165 36.89 18.92 -19.22
CA ALA A 165 37.40 18.33 -20.46
C ALA A 165 37.68 16.82 -20.33
N GLN A 166 38.19 16.36 -19.18
CA GLN A 166 38.43 14.92 -18.92
C GLN A 166 37.11 14.13 -18.86
N ILE A 167 36.07 14.73 -18.28
CA ILE A 167 34.73 14.11 -18.21
C ILE A 167 34.12 14.04 -19.61
N GLU A 168 34.25 15.09 -20.41
CA GLU A 168 33.75 15.14 -21.79
C GLU A 168 34.42 14.08 -22.68
N THR A 169 35.74 13.92 -22.60
CA THR A 169 36.46 12.87 -23.32
C THR A 169 35.99 11.47 -22.94
N LEU A 170 35.70 11.23 -21.66
CA LEU A 170 35.16 9.93 -21.22
C LEU A 170 33.70 9.73 -21.66
N ASN A 171 32.90 10.80 -21.66
CA ASN A 171 31.52 10.74 -22.17
C ASN A 171 31.45 10.48 -23.67
N SER A 172 32.38 11.03 -24.47
CA SER A 172 32.40 10.83 -25.93
C SER A 172 32.64 9.37 -26.33
N VAL A 173 33.26 8.59 -25.44
CA VAL A 173 33.46 7.14 -25.61
C VAL A 173 32.44 6.31 -24.81
N ALA A 174 31.34 6.92 -24.36
CA ALA A 174 30.28 6.29 -23.58
C ALA A 174 30.79 5.58 -22.30
N PHE A 175 31.78 6.16 -21.62
CA PHE A 175 32.32 5.61 -20.40
C PHE A 175 31.24 5.43 -19.33
N ILE A 176 31.23 4.26 -18.69
CA ILE A 176 30.20 3.90 -17.73
C ILE A 176 30.56 4.47 -16.35
N TRP A 177 29.90 5.54 -15.95
CA TRP A 177 30.10 6.14 -14.62
C TRP A 177 29.40 5.36 -13.50
N ASN A 178 28.22 4.80 -13.78
CA ASN A 178 27.43 4.03 -12.82
C ASN A 178 27.58 2.51 -13.00
N TRP A 179 28.80 2.02 -12.80
CA TRP A 179 29.11 0.59 -12.87
C TRP A 179 28.25 -0.28 -11.95
N ARG A 180 27.80 0.25 -10.82
CA ARG A 180 26.98 -0.51 -9.86
C ARG A 180 25.63 -0.88 -10.46
N GLU A 181 25.01 0.03 -11.21
CA GLU A 181 23.72 -0.21 -11.86
C GLU A 181 23.87 -1.13 -13.07
N VAL A 182 24.86 -0.86 -13.93
CA VAL A 182 25.16 -1.72 -15.08
C VAL A 182 25.51 -3.15 -14.64
N SER A 183 26.33 -3.31 -13.60
CA SER A 183 26.69 -4.64 -13.07
C SER A 183 25.49 -5.40 -12.50
N LYS A 184 24.55 -4.70 -11.84
CA LYS A 184 23.30 -5.33 -11.39
C LYS A 184 22.43 -5.80 -12.54
N ASN A 185 22.34 -5.01 -13.61
CA ASN A 185 21.56 -5.38 -14.81
C ASN A 185 22.21 -6.56 -15.55
N LEU A 186 23.54 -6.57 -15.68
CA LEU A 186 24.26 -7.71 -16.28
C LEU A 186 24.07 -8.99 -15.48
N GLU A 187 24.16 -8.94 -14.15
CA GLU A 187 23.88 -10.12 -13.31
C GLU A 187 22.43 -10.57 -13.47
N PHE A 188 21.48 -9.64 -13.57
CA PHE A 188 20.08 -9.97 -13.87
C PHE A 188 19.94 -10.69 -15.21
N ASP A 189 20.54 -10.17 -16.28
CA ASP A 189 20.48 -10.78 -17.61
C ASP A 189 21.15 -12.16 -17.65
N LYS A 190 22.27 -12.35 -16.92
CA LYS A 190 22.90 -13.68 -16.74
C LYS A 190 21.93 -14.68 -16.11
N ARG A 191 21.13 -14.26 -15.12
CA ARG A 191 20.14 -15.12 -14.45
C ARG A 191 18.91 -15.41 -15.32
N ILE A 192 18.51 -14.45 -16.15
CA ILE A 192 17.48 -14.64 -17.18
C ILE A 192 17.92 -15.71 -18.18
N ALA A 193 19.15 -15.64 -18.70
CA ALA A 193 19.68 -16.64 -19.61
C ALA A 193 19.72 -18.06 -18.96
N GLN A 194 20.06 -18.14 -17.67
CA GLN A 194 19.98 -19.40 -16.93
C GLN A 194 18.55 -19.92 -16.79
N CYS A 195 17.56 -19.04 -16.64
CA CYS A 195 16.14 -19.42 -16.62
C CYS A 195 15.68 -19.95 -17.98
N GLU A 196 16.10 -19.34 -19.08
CA GLU A 196 15.83 -19.81 -20.44
C GLU A 196 16.47 -21.17 -20.73
N GLU A 197 17.70 -21.40 -20.28
CA GLU A 197 18.39 -22.69 -20.38
C GLU A 197 17.60 -23.79 -19.65
N VAL A 198 17.17 -23.52 -18.43
CA VAL A 198 16.35 -24.44 -17.64
C VAL A 198 14.99 -24.69 -18.30
N ALA A 199 14.35 -23.65 -18.85
CA ALA A 199 13.09 -23.78 -19.57
C ALA A 199 13.23 -24.69 -20.81
N LYS A 200 14.35 -24.61 -21.53
CA LYS A 200 14.62 -25.51 -22.67
C LYS A 200 14.80 -26.97 -22.23
N LEU A 201 15.42 -27.21 -21.08
CA LEU A 201 15.72 -28.56 -20.58
C LEU A 201 14.54 -29.22 -19.87
N HIS A 202 13.72 -28.45 -19.14
CA HIS A 202 12.68 -28.94 -18.24
C HIS A 202 11.26 -28.48 -18.65
N GLY A 203 11.13 -27.66 -19.68
CA GLY A 203 9.86 -27.07 -20.12
C GLY A 203 9.39 -25.86 -19.30
N GLU A 204 9.92 -25.66 -18.09
CA GLU A 204 9.55 -24.56 -17.20
C GLU A 204 10.79 -23.80 -16.72
N ALA A 205 10.77 -22.46 -16.76
CA ALA A 205 11.87 -21.64 -16.26
C ALA A 205 11.90 -21.54 -14.72
N TYR A 206 10.75 -21.68 -14.07
CA TYR A 206 10.61 -21.59 -12.62
C TYR A 206 11.04 -22.89 -11.94
N LEU A 207 11.95 -22.78 -10.97
CA LEU A 207 12.47 -23.93 -10.25
C LEU A 207 11.69 -24.19 -8.95
N THR A 208 11.40 -25.46 -8.71
CA THR A 208 11.05 -25.95 -7.38
C THR A 208 12.32 -26.30 -6.60
N ARG A 209 12.25 -26.39 -5.28
CA ARG A 209 13.41 -26.76 -4.45
C ARG A 209 13.97 -28.15 -4.83
N SER A 210 13.12 -29.09 -5.21
CA SER A 210 13.52 -30.43 -5.64
C SER A 210 14.17 -30.42 -7.01
N THR A 211 13.58 -29.74 -8.00
CA THR A 211 14.16 -29.65 -9.36
C THR A 211 15.48 -28.88 -9.36
N ALA A 212 15.58 -27.81 -8.56
CA ALA A 212 16.83 -27.08 -8.37
C ALA A 212 17.95 -27.96 -7.82
N LYS A 213 17.64 -28.83 -6.85
CA LYS A 213 18.61 -29.77 -6.27
C LYS A 213 19.03 -30.83 -7.29
N ALA A 214 18.10 -31.37 -8.06
CA ALA A 214 18.38 -32.37 -9.09
C ALA A 214 19.27 -31.81 -10.23
N LEU A 215 19.06 -30.55 -10.61
CA LEU A 215 19.82 -29.89 -11.68
C LEU A 215 21.10 -29.18 -11.18
N GLY A 216 21.38 -29.19 -9.87
CA GLY A 216 22.49 -28.43 -9.29
C GLY A 216 22.35 -26.90 -9.40
N LYS A 217 21.15 -26.37 -9.62
CA LYS A 217 20.87 -24.93 -9.83
C LYS A 217 20.27 -24.26 -8.58
N SER A 218 20.74 -24.63 -7.38
CA SER A 218 20.27 -24.08 -6.10
C SER A 218 20.40 -22.55 -6.00
N GLU A 219 21.48 -22.00 -6.56
CA GLU A 219 21.70 -20.54 -6.61
C GLU A 219 20.64 -19.81 -7.45
N LEU A 220 20.25 -20.39 -8.59
CA LEU A 220 19.20 -19.84 -9.44
C LEU A 220 17.85 -19.89 -8.72
N PHE A 221 17.54 -20.98 -8.03
CA PHE A 221 16.33 -21.09 -7.21
C PHE A 221 16.28 -20.02 -6.11
N ASN A 222 17.38 -19.83 -5.38
CA ASN A 222 17.46 -18.80 -4.34
C ASN A 222 17.25 -17.40 -4.93
N TRP A 223 17.84 -17.13 -6.09
CA TRP A 223 17.64 -15.88 -6.82
C TRP A 223 16.17 -15.69 -7.24
N GLN A 224 15.52 -16.69 -7.84
CA GLN A 224 14.09 -16.64 -8.21
C GLN A 224 13.18 -16.41 -6.99
N VAL A 225 13.51 -16.97 -5.83
CA VAL A 225 12.79 -16.71 -4.57
C VAL A 225 13.00 -15.26 -4.11
N ASN A 226 14.22 -14.73 -4.22
CA ASN A 226 14.57 -13.39 -3.77
C ASN A 226 14.04 -12.28 -4.68
N ILE A 227 13.86 -12.56 -5.98
CA ILE A 227 13.20 -11.65 -6.95
C ILE A 227 11.87 -11.13 -6.42
N ARG A 228 11.11 -11.97 -5.73
CA ARG A 228 9.81 -11.60 -5.14
C ARG A 228 9.94 -10.48 -4.11
N THR A 229 10.97 -10.57 -3.27
CA THR A 229 11.25 -9.56 -2.25
C THR A 229 11.73 -8.27 -2.89
N ALA A 230 12.58 -8.37 -3.92
CA ALA A 230 13.08 -7.21 -4.68
C ALA A 230 11.96 -6.51 -5.46
N ALA A 231 11.06 -7.25 -6.11
CA ALA A 231 9.89 -6.70 -6.80
C ALA A 231 8.96 -5.94 -5.84
N ARG A 232 8.70 -6.50 -4.65
CA ARG A 232 7.90 -5.83 -3.61
C ARG A 232 8.53 -4.51 -3.15
N ARG A 233 9.86 -4.42 -3.14
CA ARG A 233 10.60 -3.22 -2.76
C ARG A 233 10.79 -2.23 -3.91
N ALA A 234 10.20 -2.50 -5.08
CA ALA A 234 10.40 -1.72 -6.30
C ALA A 234 11.89 -1.62 -6.71
N GLU A 235 12.68 -2.65 -6.41
CA GLU A 235 14.10 -2.75 -6.77
C GLU A 235 14.31 -3.38 -8.17
N ILE A 236 13.24 -3.85 -8.81
CA ILE A 236 13.25 -4.44 -10.16
C ILE A 236 12.52 -3.48 -11.10
N ARG A 237 13.12 -3.20 -12.26
CA ARG A 237 12.53 -2.30 -13.26
C ARG A 237 11.29 -2.95 -13.91
N PRO A 238 10.29 -2.16 -14.36
CA PRO A 238 9.08 -2.71 -14.98
C PRO A 238 9.34 -3.64 -16.17
N ASP A 239 10.29 -3.29 -17.05
CA ASP A 239 10.71 -4.11 -18.19
C ASP A 239 11.37 -5.44 -17.77
N GLN A 240 12.07 -5.44 -16.64
CA GLN A 240 12.62 -6.66 -16.05
C GLN A 240 11.52 -7.57 -15.48
N ILE A 241 10.45 -6.98 -14.93
CA ILE A 241 9.28 -7.73 -14.48
C ILE A 241 8.57 -8.38 -15.67
N GLU A 242 8.39 -7.65 -16.78
CA GLU A 242 7.80 -8.20 -18.01
C GLU A 242 8.60 -9.38 -18.57
N LYS A 243 9.94 -9.28 -18.63
CA LYS A 243 10.81 -10.41 -19.01
C LYS A 243 10.63 -11.63 -18.12
N LEU A 244 10.56 -11.43 -16.80
CA LEU A 244 10.37 -12.53 -15.84
C LEU A 244 9.00 -13.20 -16.00
N ILE A 245 7.95 -12.40 -16.21
CA ILE A 245 6.60 -12.90 -16.46
C ILE A 245 6.55 -13.68 -17.78
N GLY A 246 7.17 -13.17 -18.84
CA GLY A 246 7.24 -13.83 -20.14
C GLY A 246 7.94 -15.19 -20.10
N LEU A 247 8.92 -15.36 -19.20
CA LEU A 247 9.58 -16.66 -18.95
C LEU A 247 8.83 -17.57 -17.98
N GLY A 248 7.73 -17.11 -17.38
CA GLY A 248 7.01 -17.86 -16.35
C GLY A 248 7.71 -17.90 -14.98
N VAL A 249 8.65 -16.99 -14.71
CA VAL A 249 9.31 -16.86 -13.41
C VAL A 249 8.40 -16.08 -12.45
N MET A 250 8.01 -16.70 -11.33
CA MET A 250 7.04 -16.13 -10.39
C MET A 250 7.56 -14.92 -9.60
N VAL A 251 7.13 -13.71 -9.96
CA VAL A 251 7.55 -12.44 -9.34
C VAL A 251 6.72 -12.03 -8.12
N GLN A 252 5.50 -12.57 -7.93
CA GLN A 252 4.64 -12.23 -6.80
C GLN A 252 4.37 -13.38 -5.81
N ARG A 253 4.00 -13.04 -4.57
CA ARG A 253 3.60 -14.01 -3.53
C ARG A 253 2.18 -14.52 -3.84
N GLY A 254 2.06 -15.76 -4.31
CA GLY A 254 0.77 -16.44 -4.32
C GLY A 254 0.59 -17.79 -5.01
N ASP A 255 1.53 -18.36 -5.76
CA ASP A 255 1.11 -19.42 -6.69
C ASP A 255 0.89 -20.82 -6.11
N ARG A 256 1.42 -21.24 -4.95
CA ARG A 256 0.91 -22.51 -4.38
C ARG A 256 -0.55 -22.45 -3.96
N GLY A 257 -1.04 -21.28 -3.55
CA GLY A 257 -2.43 -21.10 -3.17
C GLY A 257 -3.31 -20.94 -4.41
N PHE A 258 -2.84 -20.14 -5.37
CA PHE A 258 -3.55 -19.86 -6.61
C PHE A 258 -3.56 -21.05 -7.59
N GLU A 259 -2.44 -21.75 -7.79
CA GLU A 259 -2.42 -22.96 -8.63
C GLU A 259 -3.31 -24.07 -8.05
N LYS A 260 -3.33 -24.23 -6.72
CA LYS A 260 -4.23 -25.18 -6.07
C LYS A 260 -5.70 -24.77 -6.20
N LEU A 261 -5.99 -23.47 -6.09
CA LEU A 261 -7.32 -22.94 -6.36
C LEU A 261 -7.72 -23.20 -7.82
N HIS A 262 -6.87 -22.83 -8.78
CA HIS A 262 -7.11 -23.02 -10.20
C HIS A 262 -7.33 -24.49 -10.56
N ALA A 263 -6.53 -25.41 -10.01
CA ALA A 263 -6.73 -26.85 -10.16
C ALA A 263 -8.09 -27.30 -9.61
N ALA A 264 -8.49 -26.82 -8.43
CA ALA A 264 -9.78 -27.13 -7.83
C ALA A 264 -10.96 -26.52 -8.64
N LEU A 265 -10.79 -25.32 -9.20
CA LEU A 265 -11.80 -24.69 -10.06
C LEU A 265 -11.97 -25.45 -11.38
N LYS A 266 -10.86 -25.92 -11.96
CA LYS A 266 -10.88 -26.78 -13.14
C LYS A 266 -11.58 -28.10 -12.85
N GLU A 267 -11.23 -28.78 -11.76
CA GLU A 267 -11.89 -30.02 -11.35
C GLU A 267 -13.39 -29.82 -11.14
N SER A 268 -13.79 -28.72 -10.48
CA SER A 268 -15.20 -28.38 -10.30
C SER A 268 -15.91 -28.10 -11.62
N TYR A 269 -15.25 -27.42 -12.56
CA TYR A 269 -15.79 -27.19 -13.90
C TYR A 269 -15.98 -28.49 -14.68
N ASP A 270 -14.98 -29.37 -14.63
CA ASP A 270 -15.03 -30.67 -15.32
C ASP A 270 -16.12 -31.59 -14.74
N THR A 271 -16.41 -31.47 -13.44
CA THR A 271 -17.38 -32.34 -12.74
C THR A 271 -18.80 -31.79 -12.67
N HIS A 272 -18.96 -30.47 -12.53
CA HIS A 272 -20.25 -29.81 -12.29
C HIS A 272 -20.60 -28.77 -13.37
N GLY A 273 -19.72 -28.53 -14.35
CA GLY A 273 -19.92 -27.54 -15.40
C GLY A 273 -19.73 -26.09 -14.96
N HIS A 274 -19.20 -25.85 -13.75
CA HIS A 274 -18.99 -24.51 -13.21
C HIS A 274 -17.77 -24.41 -12.29
N CYS A 275 -17.12 -23.25 -12.20
CA CYS A 275 -15.98 -23.00 -11.30
C CYS A 275 -16.40 -22.59 -9.87
N ASN A 276 -17.22 -23.41 -9.21
CA ASN A 276 -17.67 -23.15 -7.84
C ASN A 276 -17.02 -24.11 -6.83
N LEU A 277 -16.75 -23.62 -5.63
CA LEU A 277 -16.25 -24.44 -4.53
C LEU A 277 -17.17 -24.28 -3.32
N ASP A 278 -17.51 -25.38 -2.67
CA ASP A 278 -18.32 -25.37 -1.45
C ASP A 278 -17.65 -24.58 -0.32
N THR A 279 -18.45 -23.98 0.58
CA THR A 279 -17.95 -23.24 1.75
C THR A 279 -17.06 -24.06 2.67
N SER A 280 -17.23 -25.38 2.71
CA SER A 280 -16.39 -26.34 3.43
C SER A 280 -15.05 -26.62 2.73
N SER A 281 -14.89 -26.22 1.47
CA SER A 281 -13.64 -26.39 0.73
C SER A 281 -12.52 -25.57 1.35
N LYS A 282 -11.37 -26.22 1.58
CA LYS A 282 -10.12 -25.56 2.01
C LYS A 282 -9.65 -24.46 1.05
N HIS A 283 -10.14 -24.44 -0.19
CA HIS A 283 -9.80 -23.45 -1.21
C HIS A 283 -10.81 -22.28 -1.29
N TYR A 284 -11.93 -22.34 -0.55
CA TYR A 284 -12.97 -21.32 -0.54
C TYR A 284 -12.48 -19.90 -0.16
N PRO A 285 -11.59 -19.71 0.84
CA PRO A 285 -11.06 -18.37 1.15
C PRO A 285 -10.21 -17.78 0.00
N ALA A 286 -9.50 -18.65 -0.74
CA ALA A 286 -8.69 -18.24 -1.88
C ALA A 286 -9.57 -17.83 -3.07
N LEU A 287 -10.69 -18.54 -3.28
CA LEU A 287 -11.72 -18.20 -4.29
C LEU A 287 -12.27 -16.78 -4.06
N LEU A 288 -12.69 -16.46 -2.83
CA LEU A 288 -13.21 -15.13 -2.47
C LEU A 288 -12.19 -14.02 -2.70
N LYS A 289 -10.92 -14.28 -2.40
CA LYS A 289 -9.83 -13.33 -2.65
C LYS A 289 -9.59 -13.14 -4.15
N ALA A 290 -9.46 -14.22 -4.92
CA ALA A 290 -9.23 -14.16 -6.37
C ALA A 290 -10.34 -13.37 -7.07
N ARG A 291 -11.60 -13.55 -6.63
CA ARG A 291 -12.74 -12.79 -7.11
C ARG A 291 -12.64 -11.29 -6.81
N ARG A 292 -12.35 -10.91 -5.57
CA ARG A 292 -12.18 -9.50 -5.20
C ARG A 292 -11.10 -8.85 -6.05
N ASP A 293 -9.98 -9.55 -6.23
CA ASP A 293 -8.85 -9.08 -7.01
C ASP A 293 -9.23 -8.97 -8.52
N TYR A 294 -10.07 -9.88 -9.04
CA TYR A 294 -10.59 -9.82 -10.42
C TYR A 294 -11.47 -8.58 -10.65
N LEU A 295 -12.46 -8.37 -9.78
CA LEU A 295 -13.41 -7.25 -9.89
C LEU A 295 -12.73 -5.89 -9.68
N ALA A 296 -11.70 -5.82 -8.83
CA ALA A 296 -10.91 -4.61 -8.59
C ALA A 296 -9.87 -4.34 -9.70
N GLY A 297 -9.73 -5.21 -10.70
CA GLY A 297 -8.68 -5.11 -11.72
C GLY A 297 -7.26 -5.27 -11.14
N ALA A 298 -7.14 -5.89 -9.96
CA ALA A 298 -5.88 -6.09 -9.25
C ALA A 298 -5.20 -7.44 -9.58
N LEU A 299 -5.83 -8.28 -10.40
CA LEU A 299 -5.23 -9.49 -10.95
C LEU A 299 -4.22 -9.17 -12.06
N ASP A 300 -3.07 -9.84 -12.02
CA ASP A 300 -2.12 -9.81 -13.13
C ASP A 300 -2.66 -10.54 -14.37
N ALA A 301 -2.13 -10.17 -15.54
CA ALA A 301 -2.60 -10.67 -16.84
C ALA A 301 -2.52 -12.20 -16.96
N SER A 302 -1.51 -12.83 -16.36
CA SER A 302 -1.34 -14.29 -16.38
C SER A 302 -2.42 -15.01 -15.56
N ARG A 303 -2.69 -14.52 -14.34
CA ARG A 303 -3.76 -15.08 -13.51
C ARG A 303 -5.15 -14.85 -14.08
N LYS A 304 -5.38 -13.67 -14.65
CA LYS A 304 -6.63 -13.38 -15.35
C LYS A 304 -6.82 -14.37 -16.50
N ALA A 305 -5.81 -14.57 -17.34
CA ALA A 305 -5.87 -15.54 -18.44
C ALA A 305 -6.14 -16.98 -17.95
N LYS A 306 -5.53 -17.41 -16.83
CA LYS A 306 -5.81 -18.74 -16.24
C LYS A 306 -7.25 -18.90 -15.76
N LEU A 307 -7.81 -17.87 -15.12
CA LEU A 307 -9.21 -17.89 -14.68
C LEU A 307 -10.17 -17.85 -15.87
N ASP A 308 -9.91 -17.00 -16.85
CA ASP A 308 -10.71 -16.89 -18.07
C ASP A 308 -10.72 -18.22 -18.85
N ALA A 309 -9.59 -18.94 -18.87
CA ALA A 309 -9.46 -20.24 -19.53
C ALA A 309 -10.33 -21.36 -18.92
N VAL A 310 -10.70 -21.24 -17.64
CA VAL A 310 -11.61 -22.19 -16.98
C VAL A 310 -13.06 -21.68 -16.94
N ALA A 311 -13.41 -20.67 -17.75
CA ALA A 311 -14.72 -20.02 -17.74
C ALA A 311 -15.13 -19.53 -16.33
N PHE A 312 -14.15 -19.04 -15.57
CA PHE A 312 -14.39 -18.48 -14.23
C PHE A 312 -15.25 -17.22 -14.33
N ASP A 313 -16.44 -17.25 -13.73
CA ASP A 313 -17.30 -16.07 -13.62
C ASP A 313 -17.03 -15.31 -12.29
N PRO A 314 -16.41 -14.11 -12.34
CA PRO A 314 -16.15 -13.28 -11.17
C PRO A 314 -17.41 -12.57 -10.65
N HIS A 315 -18.46 -12.47 -11.47
CA HIS A 315 -19.73 -11.87 -11.11
C HIS A 315 -20.66 -12.86 -10.42
N TRP A 316 -20.34 -14.16 -10.44
CA TRP A 316 -21.05 -15.19 -9.68
C TRP A 316 -21.10 -14.87 -8.18
N THR A 317 -22.21 -14.32 -7.70
CA THR A 317 -22.46 -14.03 -6.28
C THR A 317 -23.00 -15.26 -5.55
N PRO A 318 -22.39 -15.70 -4.42
CA PRO A 318 -23.10 -16.50 -3.43
C PRO A 318 -24.43 -15.84 -3.02
N LEU A 319 -24.52 -14.51 -3.13
CA LEU A 319 -25.75 -13.74 -2.93
C LEU A 319 -26.85 -13.97 -3.98
N ALA A 320 -26.55 -14.25 -5.25
CA ALA A 320 -27.59 -14.52 -6.26
C ALA A 320 -28.12 -15.97 -6.12
N ALA A 321 -27.23 -16.93 -5.86
CA ALA A 321 -27.62 -18.28 -5.48
C ALA A 321 -28.36 -18.31 -4.13
N SER A 322 -28.00 -17.41 -3.19
CA SER A 322 -28.76 -17.20 -1.95
C SER A 322 -30.11 -16.57 -2.24
N LEU A 323 -30.19 -15.59 -3.15
CA LEU A 323 -31.44 -14.93 -3.54
C LEU A 323 -32.39 -15.91 -4.22
N GLU A 324 -31.95 -16.65 -5.23
CA GLU A 324 -32.74 -17.71 -5.87
C GLU A 324 -33.17 -18.75 -4.84
N LYS A 325 -32.27 -19.22 -3.97
CA LYS A 325 -32.65 -20.12 -2.86
C LYS A 325 -33.68 -19.52 -1.90
N HIS A 326 -33.65 -18.21 -1.66
CA HIS A 326 -34.65 -17.53 -0.84
C HIS A 326 -35.97 -17.31 -1.58
N MET A 327 -35.93 -17.08 -2.90
CA MET A 327 -37.09 -17.01 -3.78
C MET A 327 -37.76 -18.38 -3.91
N ASP A 328 -36.99 -19.43 -4.17
CA ASP A 328 -37.46 -20.82 -4.24
C ASP A 328 -38.03 -21.28 -2.90
N ALA A 329 -37.40 -20.92 -1.78
CA ALA A 329 -37.96 -21.21 -0.46
C ALA A 329 -39.29 -20.50 -0.23
N ALA A 330 -39.46 -19.26 -0.72
CA ALA A 330 -40.73 -18.55 -0.65
C ALA A 330 -41.79 -19.22 -1.54
N VAL A 331 -41.44 -19.60 -2.76
CA VAL A 331 -42.34 -20.32 -3.68
C VAL A 331 -42.75 -21.68 -3.10
N ASN A 332 -41.80 -22.47 -2.58
CA ASN A 332 -42.09 -23.78 -1.99
C ASN A 332 -42.99 -23.64 -0.76
N TYR A 333 -42.72 -22.67 0.11
CA TYR A 333 -43.58 -22.41 1.26
C TYR A 333 -45.00 -22.00 0.82
N TRP A 334 -45.11 -21.12 -0.16
CA TRP A 334 -46.38 -20.69 -0.74
C TRP A 334 -47.16 -21.87 -1.33
N CYS A 335 -46.48 -22.79 -2.02
CA CYS A 335 -47.08 -24.04 -2.53
C CYS A 335 -47.55 -24.97 -1.39
N ASP A 336 -46.75 -25.11 -0.33
CA ASP A 336 -47.03 -26.00 0.80
C ASP A 336 -48.14 -25.46 1.75
N HIS A 337 -48.42 -24.15 1.69
CA HIS A 337 -49.34 -23.46 2.63
C HIS A 337 -50.51 -22.79 1.91
N GLU A 338 -51.13 -23.49 0.95
CA GLU A 338 -52.37 -23.09 0.26
C GLU A 338 -52.33 -21.69 -0.38
N GLY A 339 -51.16 -21.27 -0.87
CA GLY A 339 -51.00 -19.98 -1.52
C GLY A 339 -50.84 -18.80 -0.56
N SER A 340 -50.46 -19.05 0.70
CA SER A 340 -50.16 -18.02 1.68
C SER A 340 -48.70 -18.04 2.12
N LEU A 341 -48.09 -16.85 2.21
CA LEU A 341 -46.80 -16.64 2.88
C LEU A 341 -46.96 -16.24 4.36
N GLU A 342 -48.18 -16.30 4.90
CA GLU A 342 -48.45 -16.04 6.31
C GLU A 342 -47.85 -17.15 7.18
N GLY A 343 -46.81 -16.83 7.98
CA GLY A 343 -46.06 -17.83 8.75
C GLY A 343 -44.67 -18.18 8.21
N PHE A 344 -44.30 -17.67 7.02
CA PHE A 344 -42.95 -17.82 6.42
C PHE A 344 -41.80 -17.26 7.30
N GLY A 345 -42.13 -16.69 8.48
CA GLY A 345 -41.20 -16.12 9.46
C GLY A 345 -40.46 -17.14 10.32
N LEU A 346 -40.85 -18.42 10.30
CA LEU A 346 -40.20 -19.46 11.10
C LEU A 346 -38.84 -19.91 10.53
N THR A 347 -38.50 -19.56 9.28
CA THR A 347 -37.17 -19.79 8.66
C THR A 347 -36.36 -18.48 8.65
N GLY A 348 -36.02 -17.98 9.84
CA GLY A 348 -35.56 -16.61 10.12
C GLY A 348 -34.42 -16.00 9.29
N ASN A 349 -33.72 -16.77 8.44
CA ASN A 349 -32.71 -16.25 7.52
C ASN A 349 -33.27 -15.86 6.14
N HIS A 350 -34.33 -16.51 5.64
CA HIS A 350 -34.82 -16.28 4.27
C HIS A 350 -35.49 -14.91 4.13
N GLN A 351 -36.34 -14.55 5.09
CA GLN A 351 -37.03 -13.25 5.08
C GLN A 351 -36.08 -12.06 5.27
N GLN A 352 -35.08 -12.18 6.15
CA GLN A 352 -34.11 -11.12 6.39
C GLN A 352 -33.26 -10.87 5.15
N SER A 353 -32.85 -11.93 4.46
CA SER A 353 -32.11 -11.83 3.22
C SER A 353 -32.93 -11.19 2.10
N LEU A 354 -34.18 -11.60 1.87
CA LEU A 354 -35.05 -10.98 0.85
C LEU A 354 -35.19 -9.48 1.10
N ARG A 355 -35.46 -9.08 2.35
CA ARG A 355 -35.57 -7.66 2.74
C ARG A 355 -34.26 -6.89 2.58
N TYR A 356 -33.12 -7.52 2.87
CA TYR A 356 -31.80 -6.93 2.62
C TYR A 356 -31.57 -6.70 1.12
N HIS A 357 -31.87 -7.69 0.28
CA HIS A 357 -31.73 -7.57 -1.18
C HIS A 357 -32.65 -6.50 -1.77
N TYR A 358 -33.88 -6.37 -1.26
CA TYR A 358 -34.79 -5.28 -1.60
C TYR A 358 -34.21 -3.91 -1.24
N ALA A 359 -33.72 -3.74 -0.01
CA ALA A 359 -33.14 -2.49 0.45
C ALA A 359 -31.86 -2.09 -0.29
N GLN A 360 -31.13 -3.05 -0.87
CA GLN A 360 -29.95 -2.81 -1.69
C GLN A 360 -30.26 -2.64 -3.19
N GLY A 361 -31.54 -2.67 -3.60
CA GLY A 361 -31.93 -2.55 -5.01
C GLY A 361 -31.51 -3.74 -5.88
N GLN A 362 -31.34 -4.92 -5.26
CA GLN A 362 -30.81 -6.12 -5.91
C GLN A 362 -31.90 -7.06 -6.44
N LEU A 363 -33.18 -6.76 -6.16
CA LEU A 363 -34.32 -7.46 -6.74
C LEU A 363 -34.77 -6.76 -8.03
N SER A 364 -35.08 -7.54 -9.06
CA SER A 364 -35.73 -6.99 -10.25
C SER A 364 -37.18 -6.59 -9.95
N SER A 365 -37.74 -5.70 -10.76
CA SER A 365 -39.15 -5.29 -10.66
C SER A 365 -40.11 -6.49 -10.72
N ASP A 366 -39.75 -7.51 -11.48
CA ASP A 366 -40.56 -8.72 -11.64
C ASP A 366 -40.49 -9.60 -10.39
N GLN A 367 -39.32 -9.72 -9.76
CA GLN A 367 -39.17 -10.48 -8.51
C GLN A 367 -39.93 -9.83 -7.34
N VAL A 368 -39.90 -8.49 -7.26
CA VAL A 368 -40.68 -7.74 -6.26
C VAL A 368 -42.17 -7.98 -6.45
N ARG A 369 -42.67 -7.83 -7.69
CA ARG A 369 -44.09 -8.04 -8.02
C ARG A 369 -44.55 -9.46 -7.73
N THR A 370 -43.72 -10.47 -8.01
CA THR A 370 -44.03 -11.88 -7.71
C THR A 370 -44.15 -12.12 -6.20
N LEU A 371 -43.22 -11.59 -5.40
CA LEU A 371 -43.28 -11.71 -3.94
C LEU A 371 -44.49 -10.97 -3.34
N GLU A 372 -44.82 -9.79 -3.86
CA GLU A 372 -46.02 -9.05 -3.45
C GLU A 372 -47.31 -9.79 -3.81
N ALA A 373 -47.37 -10.41 -5.00
CA ALA A 373 -48.50 -11.24 -5.43
C ALA A 373 -48.67 -12.51 -4.57
N MET A 374 -47.57 -13.05 -4.02
CA MET A 374 -47.58 -14.16 -3.06
C MET A 374 -47.88 -13.72 -1.62
N GLY A 375 -48.10 -12.41 -1.38
CA GLY A 375 -48.42 -11.86 -0.05
C GLY A 375 -47.21 -11.57 0.84
N PHE A 376 -45.99 -11.50 0.29
CA PHE A 376 -44.77 -11.18 1.05
C PHE A 376 -44.77 -9.72 1.50
N LYS A 377 -44.77 -9.49 2.83
CA LYS A 377 -44.71 -8.15 3.41
C LYS A 377 -43.26 -7.69 3.62
N TRP A 378 -42.83 -6.67 2.87
CA TRP A 378 -41.48 -6.07 2.94
C TRP A 378 -41.12 -5.42 4.28
N ARG A 379 -42.14 -5.23 5.14
CA ARG A 379 -42.11 -4.56 6.45
C ARG A 379 -42.13 -3.04 6.28
N ASP A 380 -43.26 -2.44 6.65
CA ASP A 380 -43.30 -1.02 6.95
C ASP A 380 -42.40 -0.73 8.15
N ARG A 381 -41.51 0.26 8.02
CA ARG A 381 -40.81 0.84 9.18
C ARG A 381 -41.78 1.41 10.24
N ALA A 382 -43.07 1.51 9.92
CA ALA A 382 -44.15 1.97 10.80
C ALA A 382 -44.56 0.96 11.88
N GLU A 383 -44.19 -0.33 11.77
CA GLU A 383 -44.43 -1.34 12.82
C GLU A 383 -43.23 -1.54 13.77
N ARG A 384 -42.28 -0.59 13.81
CA ARG A 384 -41.42 -0.53 15.00
C ARG A 384 -42.33 -0.09 16.15
N ARG A 385 -42.48 -0.95 17.16
CA ARG A 385 -43.16 -0.60 18.42
C ARG A 385 -42.64 0.77 18.82
N ASP A 386 -43.53 1.74 18.91
CA ASP A 386 -43.14 3.09 19.31
C ASP A 386 -42.72 3.08 20.79
N ILE A 387 -42.11 4.16 21.24
CA ILE A 387 -41.68 4.28 22.63
C ILE A 387 -42.87 4.12 23.59
N TYR A 388 -44.07 4.56 23.18
CA TYR A 388 -45.28 4.51 23.99
C TYR A 388 -45.80 3.08 24.19
N GLY A 389 -45.79 2.24 23.16
CA GLY A 389 -46.11 0.82 23.27
C GLY A 389 -45.13 0.08 24.17
N MET A 390 -43.82 0.37 24.05
CA MET A 390 -42.81 -0.21 24.95
C MET A 390 -43.00 0.22 26.41
N VAL A 391 -43.36 1.49 26.65
CA VAL A 391 -43.63 2.04 27.98
C VAL A 391 -44.88 1.41 28.60
N SER A 392 -45.95 1.23 27.82
CA SER A 392 -47.18 0.58 28.27
C SER A 392 -46.92 -0.83 28.78
N ASP A 393 -46.15 -1.62 28.03
CA ASP A 393 -45.82 -2.99 28.43
C ASP A 393 -44.95 -3.05 29.69
N LEU A 394 -44.01 -2.11 29.83
CA LEU A 394 -43.17 -2.01 31.03
C LEU A 394 -43.98 -1.60 32.27
N LEU A 395 -44.98 -0.74 32.12
CA LEU A 395 -45.90 -0.38 33.19
C LEU A 395 -46.79 -1.56 33.60
N ALA A 396 -47.33 -2.31 32.63
CA ALA A 396 -48.11 -3.53 32.90
C ALA A 396 -47.26 -4.59 33.62
N PHE A 397 -46.00 -4.75 33.19
CA PHE A 397 -45.06 -5.64 33.87
C PHE A 397 -44.75 -5.17 35.31
N LYS A 398 -44.57 -3.85 35.51
CA LYS A 398 -44.36 -3.24 36.83
C LYS A 398 -45.56 -3.42 37.74
N GLU A 399 -46.78 -3.29 37.22
CA GLU A 399 -48.01 -3.52 37.97
C GLU A 399 -48.11 -4.98 38.44
N LYS A 400 -47.79 -5.92 37.55
CA LYS A 400 -47.86 -7.36 37.85
C LYS A 400 -46.75 -7.85 38.80
N HIS A 401 -45.54 -7.32 38.68
CA HIS A 401 -44.35 -7.84 39.37
C HIS A 401 -43.74 -6.88 40.40
N GLY A 402 -44.31 -5.68 40.56
CA GLY A 402 -43.80 -4.62 41.45
C GLY A 402 -42.51 -3.94 40.97
N HIS A 403 -41.88 -4.44 39.90
CA HIS A 403 -40.59 -3.96 39.40
C HIS A 403 -40.49 -4.08 37.87
N MET A 404 -39.59 -3.31 37.25
CA MET A 404 -39.30 -3.39 35.80
C MET A 404 -38.06 -4.22 35.46
N VAL A 405 -37.66 -5.13 36.37
CA VAL A 405 -36.58 -6.09 36.11
C VAL A 405 -37.15 -7.30 35.37
N VAL A 406 -37.19 -7.18 34.04
CA VAL A 406 -37.68 -8.24 33.15
C VAL A 406 -36.61 -9.32 32.95
N PRO A 407 -36.91 -10.61 33.17
CA PRO A 407 -36.01 -11.72 32.82
C PRO A 407 -35.71 -11.78 31.32
N ALA A 408 -34.52 -12.25 30.94
CA ALA A 408 -34.17 -12.40 29.52
C ALA A 408 -35.04 -13.44 28.78
N THR A 409 -35.67 -14.34 29.52
CA THR A 409 -36.58 -15.39 29.03
C THR A 409 -38.01 -14.90 28.82
N ASP A 410 -38.34 -13.69 29.27
CA ASP A 410 -39.66 -13.09 29.12
C ASP A 410 -39.77 -12.38 27.76
N GLU A 411 -40.99 -12.26 27.23
CA GLU A 411 -41.26 -11.59 25.95
C GLU A 411 -40.79 -10.14 25.92
N LEU A 412 -40.77 -9.46 27.08
CA LEU A 412 -40.27 -8.09 27.22
C LEU A 412 -38.75 -8.00 27.42
N GLY A 413 -38.04 -9.13 27.59
CA GLY A 413 -36.59 -9.17 27.82
C GLY A 413 -35.81 -8.56 26.64
N ASN A 414 -36.25 -8.82 25.42
CA ASN A 414 -35.68 -8.25 24.21
C ASN A 414 -35.90 -6.73 24.13
N THR A 415 -37.08 -6.25 24.54
CA THR A 415 -37.43 -4.82 24.59
C THR A 415 -36.52 -4.08 25.57
N VAL A 416 -36.31 -4.62 26.78
CA VAL A 416 -35.41 -4.02 27.79
C VAL A 416 -33.97 -3.97 27.29
N ASN A 417 -33.48 -5.04 26.66
CA ASN A 417 -32.12 -5.07 26.10
C ASN A 417 -31.94 -4.08 24.94
N TYR A 418 -32.95 -3.95 24.08
CA TYR A 418 -32.98 -2.97 23.01
C TYR A 418 -32.88 -1.54 23.54
N LEU A 419 -33.70 -1.18 24.54
CA LEU A 419 -33.69 0.16 25.15
C LEU A 419 -32.34 0.49 25.79
N ARG A 420 -31.75 -0.45 26.53
CA ARG A 420 -30.42 -0.27 27.15
C ARG A 420 -29.31 -0.14 26.11
N SER A 421 -29.35 -0.96 25.06
CA SER A 421 -28.38 -0.89 23.97
C SER A 421 -28.50 0.40 23.15
N LYS A 422 -29.72 0.89 22.92
CA LYS A 422 -29.98 2.17 22.24
C LYS A 422 -29.45 3.35 23.07
N PHE A 423 -29.68 3.33 24.38
CA PHE A 423 -29.14 4.34 25.31
C PHE A 423 -27.61 4.32 25.37
N ASN A 424 -26.99 3.14 25.56
CA ASN A 424 -25.53 3.01 25.68
C ASN A 424 -24.76 3.38 24.40
N ARG A 425 -25.41 3.31 23.23
CA ARG A 425 -24.83 3.74 21.95
C ARG A 425 -24.96 5.24 21.70
N GLY A 426 -25.75 5.96 22.51
CA GLY A 426 -26.07 7.38 22.27
C GLY A 426 -27.12 7.60 21.19
N ASP A 427 -27.83 6.55 20.77
CA ASP A 427 -28.82 6.59 19.67
C ASP A 427 -30.25 6.93 20.18
N MET A 428 -30.42 7.26 21.46
CA MET A 428 -31.72 7.52 22.09
C MET A 428 -32.00 9.03 22.15
N PRO A 429 -33.10 9.51 21.54
CA PRO A 429 -33.56 10.90 21.67
C PRO A 429 -33.81 11.30 23.13
N GLU A 430 -33.51 12.55 23.50
CA GLU A 430 -33.66 13.06 24.88
C GLU A 430 -35.08 12.93 25.42
N ASN A 431 -36.10 13.10 24.58
CA ASN A 431 -37.51 12.92 24.95
C ASN A 431 -37.83 11.46 25.30
N GLU A 432 -37.26 10.47 24.61
CA GLU A 432 -37.43 9.05 24.93
C GLU A 432 -36.74 8.70 26.25
N VAL A 433 -35.54 9.27 26.50
CA VAL A 433 -34.85 9.12 27.78
C VAL A 433 -35.71 9.65 28.92
N ALA A 434 -36.26 10.87 28.76
CA ALA A 434 -37.09 11.50 29.77
C ALA A 434 -38.34 10.67 30.11
N ILE A 435 -39.02 10.11 29.10
CA ILE A 435 -40.21 9.26 29.31
C ILE A 435 -39.85 7.99 30.10
N LEU A 436 -38.76 7.32 29.73
CA LEU A 436 -38.31 6.10 30.41
C LEU A 436 -37.82 6.39 31.84
N THR A 437 -37.12 7.50 32.06
CA THR A 437 -36.74 7.92 33.40
C THR A 437 -37.96 8.25 34.26
N ALA A 438 -39.00 8.89 33.69
CA ALA A 438 -40.22 9.24 34.42
C ALA A 438 -41.00 8.02 34.93
N ILE A 439 -41.01 6.91 34.19
CA ILE A 439 -41.62 5.65 34.67
C ILE A 439 -40.76 4.89 35.69
N GLY A 440 -39.51 5.34 35.90
CA GLY A 440 -38.52 4.74 36.78
C GLY A 440 -37.69 3.64 36.12
N PHE A 441 -37.57 3.65 34.79
CA PHE A 441 -36.83 2.62 34.06
C PHE A 441 -35.32 2.81 34.25
N SER A 442 -34.63 1.75 34.70
CA SER A 442 -33.18 1.77 34.90
C SER A 442 -32.43 1.27 33.67
N PHE A 443 -31.66 2.17 33.07
CA PHE A 443 -30.79 1.90 31.92
C PHE A 443 -29.58 1.02 32.28
N ASP A 444 -29.08 1.08 33.51
CA ASP A 444 -28.11 0.10 34.00
C ASP A 444 -28.85 -1.14 34.55
N GLY A 445 -28.59 -2.30 33.95
CA GLY A 445 -29.14 -3.58 34.40
C GLY A 445 -28.60 -4.03 35.77
N ARG A 446 -27.43 -3.56 36.20
CA ARG A 446 -26.87 -3.84 37.52
C ARG A 446 -27.49 -2.96 38.60
N GLU A 447 -27.79 -1.72 38.27
CA GLU A 447 -28.55 -0.81 39.15
C GLU A 447 -30.00 -1.27 39.31
N ALA A 448 -30.64 -1.68 38.21
CA ALA A 448 -32.01 -2.19 38.23
C ALA A 448 -32.19 -3.39 39.19
N ARG A 449 -31.20 -4.30 39.21
CA ARG A 449 -31.22 -5.48 40.10
C ARG A 449 -30.93 -5.12 41.55
N ARG A 450 -30.12 -4.09 41.81
CA ARG A 450 -29.85 -3.58 43.17
C ARG A 450 -31.09 -2.91 43.75
N ASN A 451 -31.78 -2.10 42.96
CA ASN A 451 -33.02 -1.41 43.35
C ASN A 451 -34.23 -2.36 43.52
N ARG A 452 -34.09 -3.64 43.16
CA ARG A 452 -35.08 -4.70 43.45
C ARG A 452 -34.91 -5.30 44.85
N ALA A 453 -33.70 -5.24 45.41
CA ALA A 453 -33.34 -5.90 46.66
C ALA A 453 -33.36 -4.97 47.89
N ALA A 454 -33.59 -3.67 47.65
CA ALA A 454 -33.91 -2.66 48.66
C ALA A 454 -35.42 -2.42 48.65
#